data_AF-A0A0C3CG68-F1
#
_entry.id   AF-A0A0C3CG68-F1
#
_cell.length_a   1.000
_cell.length_b   1.000
_cell.length_c   1.000
_cell.angle_alpha   90.00
_cell.angle_beta   90.00
_cell.angle_gamma   90.00
#
_symmetry.space_group_name_H-M   'P 1'
#
loop_
_entity.id
_entity.type
_entity.pdbx_description
1 polymer ?
#
loop_
_entity_poly.entity_id
_entity_poly.type
_entity_poly.pdbx_seq_one_letter_code
_entity_poly.pdbx_strand_id
1 'polypeptide(L)'
;MSRKIEACVEQIGSAKYDDVKKANAIETQCILVTRVLAKNLTGWEVMEILAGSVSQSDVIFAEFTEVLDTIIGDSEAPASIRFQTLQLALTYMCGVAQLSTGAYFLRRDFFPSIVSFVKAPDLEQYTFEAIMFLAILANYHKSDAARLNPYLRRIKECTDGDFMRKLCWASNFALGTSIKAYQDISNDSLTSTLVSSLGSVITRLRPDRALSFTSQPVPRNKFKDM
;
A
#
# COMPACT_ATOMS: atom_id res chain seq x y z
N MET A 1 -5.79 28.46 7.43
CA MET A 1 -6.20 27.07 7.15
C MET A 1 -5.71 26.12 8.23
N SER A 2 -4.43 26.23 8.62
CA SER A 2 -3.77 25.48 9.72
C SER A 2 -4.62 25.23 10.99
N ARG A 3 -5.22 26.25 11.61
CA ARG A 3 -6.07 26.07 12.83
C ARG A 3 -7.22 25.07 12.69
N LYS A 4 -7.66 24.76 11.47
CA LYS A 4 -8.76 23.80 11.26
C LYS A 4 -8.31 22.35 11.41
N ILE A 5 -7.04 22.04 11.13
CA ILE A 5 -6.53 20.66 11.24
C ILE A 5 -6.27 20.32 12.68
N GLU A 6 -5.58 21.20 13.40
CA GLU A 6 -5.38 21.10 14.84
C GLU A 6 -6.71 20.89 15.56
N ALA A 7 -7.73 21.72 15.27
CA ALA A 7 -9.07 21.54 15.83
C ALA A 7 -9.75 20.23 15.42
N CYS A 8 -9.50 19.71 14.21
CA CYS A 8 -10.02 18.40 13.81
C CYS A 8 -9.33 17.27 14.58
N VAL A 9 -8.00 17.32 14.73
CA VAL A 9 -7.24 16.33 15.50
C VAL A 9 -7.68 16.34 16.96
N GLU A 10 -7.82 17.51 17.56
CA GLU A 10 -8.31 17.68 18.93
C GLU A 10 -9.74 17.12 19.08
N GLN A 11 -10.63 17.40 18.12
CA GLN A 11 -12.00 16.87 18.13
C GLN A 11 -12.02 15.34 17.97
N ILE A 12 -11.15 14.76 17.13
CA ILE A 12 -11.04 13.31 16.96
C ILE A 12 -10.54 12.67 18.26
N GLY A 13 -9.58 13.28 18.95
CA GLY A 13 -9.04 12.77 20.22
C GLY A 13 -10.01 12.90 21.40
N SER A 14 -10.65 14.06 21.56
CA SER A 14 -11.42 14.42 22.76
C SER A 14 -12.90 14.05 22.74
N ALA A 15 -13.52 13.94 21.56
CA ALA A 15 -14.95 13.65 21.48
C ALA A 15 -15.26 12.23 21.95
N LYS A 16 -16.49 12.01 22.43
CA LYS A 16 -17.00 10.67 22.74
C LYS A 16 -17.30 9.91 21.44
N TYR A 17 -17.30 8.58 21.47
CA TYR A 17 -17.59 7.78 20.28
C TYR A 17 -19.03 7.91 19.76
N ASP A 18 -19.99 8.18 20.66
CA ASP A 18 -21.39 8.41 20.28
C ASP A 18 -21.62 9.81 19.66
N ASP A 19 -20.63 10.70 19.73
CA ASP A 19 -20.73 12.03 19.13
C ASP A 19 -20.46 11.95 17.63
N VAL A 20 -21.48 12.26 16.84
CA VAL A 20 -21.41 12.35 15.37
C VAL A 20 -20.28 13.27 14.90
N LYS A 21 -19.89 14.27 15.71
CA LYS A 21 -18.77 15.15 15.40
C LYS A 21 -17.45 14.39 15.27
N LYS A 22 -17.23 13.29 16.00
CA LYS A 22 -16.00 12.49 15.86
C LYS A 22 -15.93 11.87 14.47
N ALA A 23 -16.99 11.17 14.04
CA ALA A 23 -17.06 10.56 12.71
C ALA A 23 -16.88 11.61 11.60
N ASN A 24 -17.58 12.74 11.71
CA ASN A 24 -17.48 13.84 10.75
C ASN A 24 -16.08 14.46 10.70
N ALA A 25 -15.40 14.56 11.84
CA ALA A 25 -14.04 15.09 11.91
C ALA A 25 -13.05 14.13 11.23
N ILE A 26 -13.17 12.82 11.46
CA ILE A 26 -12.35 11.80 10.78
C ILE A 26 -12.56 11.87 9.27
N GLU A 27 -13.82 11.90 8.81
CA GLU A 27 -14.16 11.97 7.39
C GLU A 27 -13.65 13.26 6.74
N THR A 28 -13.85 14.41 7.40
CA THR A 28 -13.36 15.71 6.92
C THR A 28 -11.84 15.70 6.80
N GLN A 29 -11.14 15.15 7.79
CA GLN A 29 -9.69 15.03 7.77
C GLN A 29 -9.22 14.11 6.65
N CYS A 30 -9.93 13.00 6.38
CA CYS A 30 -9.62 12.08 5.29
C CYS A 30 -9.76 12.75 3.92
N ILE A 31 -10.87 13.48 3.70
CA ILE A 31 -11.09 14.25 2.47
C ILE A 31 -9.99 15.29 2.29
N LEU A 32 -9.67 16.04 3.34
CA LEU A 32 -8.65 17.09 3.29
C LEU A 32 -7.28 16.51 2.93
N VAL A 33 -6.82 15.48 3.65
CA VAL A 33 -5.55 14.80 3.42
C VAL A 33 -5.47 14.27 1.99
N THR A 34 -6.52 13.60 1.50
CA THR A 34 -6.58 13.08 0.13
C THR A 34 -6.40 14.19 -0.90
N ARG A 35 -7.11 15.32 -0.72
CA ARG A 35 -7.08 16.44 -1.68
C ARG A 35 -5.75 17.19 -1.64
N VAL A 36 -5.15 17.35 -0.47
CA VAL A 36 -3.85 18.01 -0.30
C VAL A 36 -2.74 17.15 -0.91
N LEU A 37 -2.69 15.85 -0.58
CA LEU A 37 -1.62 14.96 -1.05
C LEU A 37 -1.70 14.66 -2.55
N ALA A 38 -2.87 14.83 -3.18
CA ALA A 38 -3.01 14.77 -4.63
C ALA A 38 -2.31 15.90 -5.40
N LYS A 39 -1.77 16.93 -4.72
CA LYS A 39 -1.17 18.12 -5.35
C LYS A 39 0.34 18.01 -5.65
N ASN A 40 0.94 16.82 -5.52
CA ASN A 40 2.38 16.59 -5.73
C ASN A 40 3.27 17.55 -4.94
N LEU A 41 2.90 17.77 -3.68
CA LEU A 41 3.60 18.66 -2.77
C LEU A 41 4.89 18.01 -2.25
N THR A 42 5.87 18.84 -1.93
CA THR A 42 7.06 18.44 -1.18
C THR A 42 6.74 18.29 0.31
N GLY A 43 7.61 17.59 1.06
CA GLY A 43 7.38 17.32 2.48
C GLY A 43 7.20 18.57 3.34
N TRP A 44 7.94 19.65 3.07
CA TRP A 44 7.83 20.90 3.81
C TRP A 44 6.54 21.67 3.47
N GLU A 45 6.07 21.62 2.22
CA GLU A 45 4.78 22.20 1.81
C GLU A 45 3.63 21.46 2.49
N VAL A 46 3.70 20.13 2.61
CA VAL A 46 2.73 19.33 3.38
C VAL A 46 2.75 19.74 4.85
N MET A 47 3.93 19.93 5.45
CA MET A 47 4.05 20.42 6.83
C MET A 47 3.45 21.81 7.00
N GLU A 48 3.72 22.74 6.09
CA GLU A 48 3.19 24.10 6.16
C GLU A 48 1.67 24.14 5.96
N ILE A 49 1.13 23.37 5.02
CA ILE A 49 -0.32 23.31 4.77
C ILE A 49 -1.04 22.66 5.95
N LEU A 50 -0.52 21.53 6.44
CA LEU A 50 -1.23 20.74 7.44
C LEU A 50 -0.98 21.20 8.88
N ALA A 51 0.26 21.54 9.23
CA ALA A 51 0.62 21.99 10.57
C ALA A 51 0.73 23.53 10.68
N GLY A 52 0.63 24.27 9.58
CA GLY A 52 0.73 25.74 9.55
C GLY A 52 2.13 26.30 9.49
N SER A 53 3.10 25.53 9.97
CA SER A 53 4.52 25.85 9.88
C SER A 53 5.35 24.59 10.07
N VAL A 54 6.59 24.63 9.59
CA VAL A 54 7.55 23.53 9.81
C VAL A 54 7.89 23.40 11.30
N SER A 55 7.94 24.50 12.06
CA SER A 55 8.27 24.47 13.49
C SER A 55 7.18 23.83 14.37
N GLN A 56 5.92 23.91 13.97
CA GLN A 56 4.80 23.27 14.68
C GLN A 56 4.52 21.84 14.19
N SER A 57 5.14 21.41 13.09
CA SER A 57 4.88 20.12 12.48
C SER A 57 5.13 18.94 13.41
N ASP A 58 6.18 18.99 14.23
CA ASP A 58 6.48 17.93 15.17
C ASP A 58 5.35 17.71 16.18
N VAL A 59 4.79 18.79 16.72
CA VAL A 59 3.69 18.72 17.71
C VAL A 59 2.43 18.18 17.06
N ILE A 60 2.01 18.78 15.94
CA ILE A 60 0.74 18.42 15.28
C ILE A 60 0.78 16.99 14.73
N PHE A 61 1.87 16.55 14.10
CA PHE A 61 1.94 15.19 13.57
C PHE A 61 2.16 14.14 14.66
N ALA A 62 2.87 14.46 15.76
CA ALA A 62 2.95 13.56 16.91
C ALA A 62 1.56 13.31 17.50
N GLU A 63 0.81 14.38 17.79
CA GLU A 63 -0.55 14.31 18.31
C GLU A 63 -1.49 13.58 17.33
N PHE A 64 -1.39 13.89 16.03
CA PHE A 64 -2.16 13.20 15.00
C PHE A 64 -1.91 11.69 15.02
N THR A 65 -0.65 11.26 14.98
CA THR A 65 -0.34 9.82 15.01
C THR A 65 -0.73 9.16 16.32
N GLU A 66 -0.65 9.87 17.43
CA GLU A 66 -1.10 9.38 18.74
C GLU A 66 -2.61 9.16 18.79
N VAL A 67 -3.40 10.12 18.32
CA VAL A 67 -4.87 10.01 18.25
C VAL A 67 -5.28 8.84 17.36
N LEU A 68 -4.64 8.69 16.19
CA LEU A 68 -4.90 7.58 15.29
C LEU A 68 -4.60 6.23 15.94
N ASP A 69 -3.41 6.08 16.52
CA ASP A 69 -2.97 4.85 17.18
C ASP A 69 -3.91 4.46 18.33
N THR A 70 -4.25 5.45 19.17
CA THR A 70 -5.15 5.26 20.32
C THR A 70 -6.51 4.74 19.90
N ILE A 71 -7.14 5.36 18.89
CA ILE A 71 -8.49 4.95 18.45
C ILE A 71 -8.45 3.62 17.71
N ILE A 72 -7.42 3.34 16.90
CA ILE A 72 -7.29 2.03 16.21
C ILE A 72 -7.16 0.90 17.24
N GLY A 73 -6.39 1.12 18.30
CA GLY A 73 -6.13 0.15 19.36
C GLY A 73 -7.25 -0.02 20.40
N ASP A 74 -8.15 0.96 20.51
CA ASP A 74 -9.23 0.98 21.52
C ASP A 74 -10.29 -0.09 21.25
N SER A 75 -10.44 -1.03 22.18
CA SER A 75 -11.45 -2.10 22.10
C SER A 75 -12.87 -1.62 22.40
N GLU A 76 -13.03 -0.49 23.09
CA GLU A 76 -14.33 0.10 23.43
C GLU A 76 -14.87 0.98 22.29
N ALA A 77 -14.00 1.36 21.35
CA ALA A 77 -14.40 2.16 20.20
C ALA A 77 -15.27 1.33 19.23
N PRO A 78 -16.39 1.90 18.71
CA PRO A 78 -17.19 1.22 17.71
C PRO A 78 -16.37 0.83 16.48
N ALA A 79 -16.64 -0.36 15.93
CA ALA A 79 -15.96 -0.90 14.75
C ALA A 79 -15.85 0.11 13.59
N SER A 80 -16.92 0.86 13.34
CA SER A 80 -16.97 1.90 12.30
C SER A 80 -15.96 3.03 12.53
N ILE A 81 -15.81 3.50 13.76
CA ILE A 81 -14.88 4.59 14.12
C ILE A 81 -13.44 4.10 14.00
N ARG A 82 -13.15 2.91 14.51
CA ARG A 82 -11.83 2.27 14.40
C ARG A 82 -11.45 2.12 12.93
N PHE A 83 -12.37 1.61 12.12
CA PHE A 83 -12.17 1.42 10.67
C PHE A 83 -11.96 2.76 9.94
N GLN A 84 -12.79 3.77 10.15
CA GLN A 84 -12.62 5.10 9.54
C GLN A 84 -11.27 5.72 9.92
N THR A 85 -10.83 5.54 11.16
CA THR A 85 -9.53 6.02 11.64
C THR A 85 -8.38 5.29 10.95
N LEU A 86 -8.49 3.96 10.81
CA LEU A 86 -7.53 3.16 10.04
C LEU A 86 -7.48 3.61 8.57
N GLN A 87 -8.62 3.88 7.94
CA GLN A 87 -8.69 4.41 6.58
C GLN A 87 -8.01 5.77 6.45
N LEU A 88 -8.17 6.66 7.43
CA LEU A 88 -7.46 7.94 7.46
C LEU A 88 -5.94 7.74 7.54
N ALA A 89 -5.47 6.89 8.44
CA ALA A 89 -4.05 6.55 8.59
C ALA A 89 -3.46 5.96 7.31
N LEU A 90 -4.17 5.01 6.70
CA LEU A 90 -3.81 4.35 5.46
C LEU A 90 -3.77 5.33 4.28
N THR A 91 -4.80 6.15 4.13
CA THR A 91 -4.89 7.18 3.07
C THR A 91 -3.77 8.19 3.19
N TYR A 92 -3.46 8.62 4.42
CA TYR A 92 -2.34 9.50 4.68
C TYR A 92 -1.02 8.87 4.24
N MET A 93 -0.71 7.66 4.70
CA MET A 93 0.55 6.98 4.38
C MET A 93 0.70 6.64 2.90
N CYS A 94 -0.39 6.26 2.22
CA CYS A 94 -0.41 6.11 0.76
C CYS A 94 -0.10 7.43 0.06
N GLY A 95 -0.70 8.53 0.50
CA GLY A 95 -0.56 9.84 -0.14
C GLY A 95 0.80 10.51 0.08
N VAL A 96 1.41 10.35 1.26
CA VAL A 96 2.74 10.93 1.55
C VAL A 96 3.87 10.12 0.93
N ALA A 97 3.62 8.86 0.57
CA ALA A 97 4.61 7.95 -0.01
C ALA A 97 5.93 7.90 0.79
N GLN A 98 6.97 8.61 0.34
CA GLN A 98 8.30 8.66 0.97
C GLN A 98 8.66 10.06 1.48
N LEU A 99 7.69 10.97 1.61
CA LEU A 99 7.91 12.31 2.16
C LEU A 99 8.19 12.25 3.67
N SER A 100 8.92 13.24 4.17
CA SER A 100 9.40 13.32 5.56
C SER A 100 8.29 13.26 6.62
N THR A 101 7.06 13.66 6.29
CA THR A 101 5.92 13.57 7.21
C THR A 101 5.44 12.13 7.46
N GLY A 102 5.79 11.17 6.60
CA GLY A 102 5.57 9.74 6.89
C GLY A 102 6.42 9.24 8.07
N ALA A 103 7.54 9.90 8.39
CA ALA A 103 8.44 9.48 9.46
C ALA A 103 7.78 9.55 10.85
N TYR A 104 6.78 10.40 11.05
CA TYR A 104 6.02 10.44 12.31
C TYR A 104 5.31 9.11 12.60
N PHE A 105 4.85 8.40 11.57
CA PHE A 105 4.25 7.07 11.71
C PHE A 105 5.28 5.98 12.07
N LEU A 106 6.58 6.24 11.89
CA LEU A 106 7.65 5.35 12.37
C LEU A 106 8.08 5.67 13.81
N ARG A 107 7.85 6.91 14.26
CA ARG A 107 8.12 7.34 15.64
C ARG A 107 7.07 6.80 16.62
N ARG A 108 5.83 6.61 16.16
CA ARG A 108 4.75 5.95 16.91
C ARG A 108 4.71 4.47 16.59
N ASP A 109 4.50 3.63 17.59
CA ASP A 109 4.39 2.17 17.41
C ASP A 109 2.92 1.75 17.20
N PHE A 110 2.47 1.73 15.94
CA PHE A 110 1.12 1.27 15.59
C PHE A 110 0.95 -0.26 15.66
N PHE A 111 2.04 -1.02 15.83
CA PHE A 111 2.00 -2.47 15.72
C PHE A 111 1.02 -3.13 16.71
N PRO A 112 1.00 -2.78 18.02
CA PRO A 112 0.04 -3.35 18.97
C PRO A 112 -1.41 -3.04 18.59
N SER A 113 -1.68 -1.81 18.16
CA SER A 113 -3.02 -1.35 17.75
C SER A 113 -3.51 -2.09 16.50
N ILE A 114 -2.63 -2.32 15.53
CA ILE A 114 -2.93 -3.14 14.33
C ILE A 114 -3.20 -4.60 14.71
N VAL A 115 -2.40 -5.19 15.60
CA VAL A 115 -2.62 -6.57 16.08
C VAL A 115 -3.98 -6.68 16.79
N SER A 116 -4.29 -5.73 17.67
CA SER A 116 -5.60 -5.63 18.34
C SER A 116 -6.74 -5.54 17.32
N PHE A 117 -6.62 -4.64 16.33
CA PHE A 117 -7.60 -4.44 15.27
C PHE A 117 -7.86 -5.73 14.46
N VAL A 118 -6.80 -6.41 14.01
CA VAL A 118 -6.89 -7.64 13.20
C VAL A 118 -7.50 -8.81 13.97
N LYS A 119 -7.29 -8.85 15.29
CA LYS A 119 -7.80 -9.93 16.15
C LYS A 119 -9.23 -9.68 16.64
N ALA A 120 -9.76 -8.48 16.48
CA ALA A 120 -11.11 -8.14 16.90
C ALA A 120 -12.17 -8.80 15.98
N PRO A 121 -13.16 -9.53 16.53
CA PRO A 121 -14.11 -10.31 15.74
C PRO A 121 -15.11 -9.45 14.94
N ASP A 122 -15.40 -8.25 15.40
CA ASP A 122 -16.27 -7.26 14.74
C ASP A 122 -15.58 -6.53 13.58
N LEU A 123 -14.25 -6.64 13.48
CA LEU A 123 -13.42 -5.97 12.47
C LEU A 123 -12.81 -6.94 11.45
N GLU A 124 -13.20 -8.22 11.45
CA GLU A 124 -12.57 -9.24 10.59
C GLU A 124 -12.65 -8.88 9.10
N GLN A 125 -13.76 -8.28 8.66
CA GLN A 125 -13.94 -7.84 7.27
C GLN A 125 -12.93 -6.76 6.83
N TYR A 126 -12.33 -6.03 7.78
CA TYR A 126 -11.36 -4.96 7.54
C TYR A 126 -9.90 -5.40 7.80
N THR A 127 -9.68 -6.70 7.98
CA THR A 127 -8.35 -7.28 8.25
C THR A 127 -7.36 -6.95 7.13
N PHE A 128 -7.83 -6.94 5.89
CA PHE A 128 -6.98 -6.64 4.72
C PHE A 128 -6.42 -5.21 4.78
N GLU A 129 -7.26 -4.21 5.08
CA GLU A 129 -6.87 -2.82 5.19
C GLU A 129 -5.84 -2.60 6.30
N ALA A 130 -6.00 -3.28 7.44
CA ALA A 130 -5.07 -3.19 8.56
C ALA A 130 -3.70 -3.79 8.19
N ILE A 131 -3.70 -4.93 7.48
CA ILE A 131 -2.49 -5.57 6.97
C ILE A 131 -1.83 -4.71 5.89
N MET A 132 -2.61 -4.10 5.01
CA MET A 132 -2.10 -3.21 3.96
C MET A 132 -1.44 -1.97 4.58
N PHE A 133 -2.04 -1.40 5.63
CA PHE A 133 -1.43 -0.32 6.40
C PHE A 133 -0.09 -0.74 7.01
N LEU A 134 -0.03 -1.91 7.67
CA LEU A 134 1.23 -2.45 8.18
C LEU A 134 2.28 -2.66 7.09
N ALA A 135 1.87 -3.17 5.92
CA ALA A 135 2.76 -3.38 4.79
C ALA A 135 3.32 -2.06 4.26
N ILE A 136 2.53 -0.98 4.22
CA ILE A 136 2.99 0.35 3.82
C ILE A 136 4.00 0.90 4.82
N LEU A 137 3.68 0.81 6.12
CA LEU A 137 4.59 1.21 7.19
C LEU A 137 5.94 0.47 7.12
N ALA A 138 5.90 -0.85 6.86
CA ALA A 138 7.09 -1.69 6.71
C ALA A 138 7.90 -1.40 5.42
N ASN A 139 7.29 -0.81 4.39
CA ASN A 139 7.97 -0.45 3.13
C ASN A 139 8.46 1.01 3.09
N TYR A 140 8.10 1.84 4.06
CA TYR A 140 8.58 3.21 4.18
C TYR A 140 10.12 3.24 4.35
N HIS A 141 10.80 3.99 3.47
CA HIS A 141 12.26 4.06 3.26
C HIS A 141 13.00 2.71 3.26
N LYS A 142 12.36 1.63 2.79
CA LYS A 142 12.98 0.31 2.79
C LYS A 142 14.27 0.24 1.97
N SER A 143 14.39 0.98 0.86
CA SER A 143 15.61 1.00 0.04
C SER A 143 16.82 1.62 0.77
N ASP A 144 16.56 2.63 1.60
CA ASP A 144 17.62 3.50 2.15
C ASP A 144 17.96 3.14 3.60
N ALA A 145 16.98 2.59 4.34
CA ALA A 145 17.04 2.43 5.78
C ALA A 145 16.30 1.17 6.28
N ALA A 146 16.22 0.09 5.49
CA ALA A 146 15.51 -1.15 5.88
C ALA A 146 15.83 -1.67 7.29
N ARG A 147 17.08 -1.55 7.75
CA ARG A 147 17.49 -2.01 9.09
C ARG A 147 16.99 -1.11 10.22
N LEU A 148 16.59 0.12 9.91
CA LEU A 148 16.08 1.11 10.87
C LEU A 148 14.55 1.13 10.94
N ASN A 149 13.84 0.51 9.98
CA ASN A 149 12.38 0.48 10.00
C ASN A 149 11.88 -0.43 11.15
N PRO A 150 11.21 0.12 12.19
CA PRO A 150 10.81 -0.64 13.36
C PRO A 150 9.75 -1.70 13.05
N TYR A 151 8.92 -1.50 12.02
CA TYR A 151 7.86 -2.44 11.66
C TYR A 151 8.40 -3.73 11.04
N LEU A 152 9.48 -3.66 10.25
CA LEU A 152 10.15 -4.87 9.75
C LEU A 152 10.70 -5.72 10.90
N ARG A 153 11.25 -5.06 11.92
CA ARG A 153 11.71 -5.73 13.15
C ARG A 153 10.54 -6.36 13.92
N ARG A 154 9.45 -5.61 14.13
CA ARG A 154 8.26 -6.11 14.84
C ARG A 154 7.61 -7.29 14.13
N ILE A 155 7.49 -7.27 12.81
CA ILE A 155 6.97 -8.40 12.02
C ILE A 155 7.88 -9.63 12.20
N LYS A 156 9.21 -9.46 12.16
CA LYS A 156 10.17 -10.56 12.35
C LYS A 156 10.14 -11.15 13.75
N GLU A 157 9.95 -10.32 14.77
CA GLU A 157 9.93 -10.72 16.19
C GLU A 157 8.54 -11.17 16.66
N CYS A 158 7.50 -11.09 15.81
CA CYS A 158 6.13 -11.43 16.17
C CYS A 158 5.96 -12.93 16.43
N THR A 159 5.52 -13.29 17.63
CA THR A 159 5.21 -14.67 18.04
C THR A 159 3.71 -14.96 18.10
N ASP A 160 2.85 -13.99 17.79
CA ASP A 160 1.39 -14.16 17.78
C ASP A 160 0.96 -14.96 16.55
N GLY A 161 0.76 -16.26 16.74
CA GLY A 161 0.39 -17.18 15.66
C GLY A 161 -0.98 -16.87 15.02
N ASP A 162 -1.91 -16.28 15.77
CA ASP A 162 -3.23 -15.95 15.24
C ASP A 162 -3.17 -14.74 14.32
N PHE A 163 -2.46 -13.70 14.77
CA PHE A 163 -2.17 -12.54 13.94
C PHE A 163 -1.40 -12.94 12.68
N MET A 164 -0.34 -13.73 12.80
CA MET A 164 0.47 -14.17 11.65
C MET A 164 -0.34 -15.02 10.66
N ARG A 165 -1.27 -15.84 11.14
CA ARG A 165 -2.19 -16.61 10.27
C ARG A 165 -3.12 -15.69 9.48
N LYS A 166 -3.74 -14.70 10.14
CA LYS A 166 -4.57 -13.68 9.48
C LYS A 166 -3.77 -12.85 8.48
N LEU A 167 -2.53 -12.50 8.82
CA LEU A 167 -1.58 -11.80 7.95
C LEU A 167 -1.31 -12.56 6.64
N CYS A 168 -0.93 -13.84 6.76
CA CYS A 168 -0.70 -14.70 5.61
C CYS A 168 -1.98 -14.92 4.80
N TRP A 169 -3.11 -15.13 5.46
CA TRP A 169 -4.40 -15.35 4.79
C TRP A 169 -4.81 -14.14 3.93
N ALA A 170 -4.83 -12.93 4.50
CA ALA A 170 -5.25 -11.75 3.74
C ALA A 170 -4.26 -11.42 2.61
N SER A 171 -2.96 -11.63 2.85
CA SER A 171 -1.92 -11.44 1.83
C SER A 171 -2.09 -12.41 0.66
N ASN A 172 -2.34 -13.69 0.93
CA ASN A 172 -2.60 -14.70 -0.08
C ASN A 172 -3.91 -14.44 -0.84
N PHE A 173 -4.95 -14.02 -0.12
CA PHE A 173 -6.23 -13.67 -0.72
C PHE A 173 -6.09 -12.49 -1.69
N ALA A 174 -5.39 -11.42 -1.27
CA ALA A 174 -5.14 -10.26 -2.10
C ALA A 174 -4.31 -10.61 -3.34
N LEU A 175 -3.20 -11.34 -3.15
CA LEU A 175 -2.36 -11.78 -4.27
C LEU A 175 -3.12 -12.67 -5.24
N GLY A 176 -3.88 -13.64 -4.75
CA GLY A 176 -4.71 -14.51 -5.58
C GLY A 176 -5.78 -13.73 -6.36
N THR A 177 -6.37 -12.71 -5.75
CA THR A 177 -7.35 -11.83 -6.40
C THR A 177 -6.68 -10.96 -7.47
N SER A 178 -5.53 -10.36 -7.17
CA SER A 178 -4.77 -9.56 -8.13
C SER A 178 -4.29 -10.39 -9.32
N ILE A 179 -3.84 -11.64 -9.10
CA ILE A 179 -3.44 -12.55 -10.17
C ILE A 179 -4.64 -12.87 -11.07
N LYS A 180 -5.80 -13.20 -10.50
CA LYS A 180 -7.02 -13.47 -11.28
C LYS A 180 -7.44 -12.25 -12.09
N ALA A 181 -7.51 -11.08 -11.46
CA ALA A 181 -7.84 -9.84 -12.15
C ALA A 181 -6.86 -9.53 -13.29
N TYR A 182 -5.57 -9.81 -13.09
CA TYR A 182 -4.57 -9.68 -14.14
C TYR A 182 -4.81 -10.69 -15.28
N GLN A 183 -5.09 -11.95 -14.97
CA GLN A 183 -5.41 -13.01 -15.96
C GLN A 183 -6.72 -12.74 -16.72
N ASP A 184 -7.68 -12.06 -16.11
CA ASP A 184 -8.95 -11.72 -16.78
C ASP A 184 -8.75 -10.60 -17.81
N ILE A 185 -7.87 -9.63 -17.52
CA ILE A 185 -7.53 -8.52 -18.43
C ILE A 185 -6.52 -8.98 -19.49
N SER A 186 -5.53 -9.75 -19.07
CA SER A 186 -4.54 -10.39 -19.94
C SER A 186 -5.18 -11.63 -20.53
N ASN A 187 -5.82 -11.48 -21.70
CA ASN A 187 -6.43 -12.53 -22.52
C ASN A 187 -5.49 -13.72 -22.90
N ASP A 188 -4.35 -13.88 -22.23
CA ASP A 188 -3.46 -15.01 -22.30
C ASP A 188 -3.97 -16.11 -21.37
N SER A 189 -4.92 -16.90 -21.88
CA SER A 189 -4.95 -18.30 -21.49
C SER A 189 -3.53 -18.85 -21.67
N LEU A 190 -2.86 -19.21 -20.57
CA LEU A 190 -1.54 -19.87 -20.56
C LEU A 190 -1.45 -21.00 -21.60
N THR A 191 -2.59 -21.59 -21.97
CA THR A 191 -2.78 -22.53 -23.06
C THR A 191 -2.28 -22.00 -24.42
N SER A 192 -2.53 -20.75 -24.81
CA SER A 192 -2.13 -20.20 -26.11
C SER A 192 -0.61 -19.96 -26.20
N THR A 193 -0.01 -19.40 -25.15
CA THR A 193 1.42 -19.07 -25.11
C THR A 193 2.31 -20.30 -24.86
N LEU A 194 1.84 -21.28 -24.08
CA LEU A 194 2.53 -22.57 -23.94
C LEU A 194 2.37 -23.45 -25.18
N VAL A 195 1.20 -23.46 -25.84
CA VAL A 195 1.01 -24.20 -27.11
C VAL A 195 1.86 -23.60 -28.22
N SER A 196 1.99 -22.27 -28.31
CA SER A 196 2.87 -21.63 -29.30
C SER A 196 4.36 -21.88 -29.01
N SER A 197 4.76 -21.86 -27.75
CA SER A 197 6.14 -22.17 -27.34
C SER A 197 6.50 -23.64 -27.56
N LEU A 198 5.66 -24.59 -27.17
CA LEU A 198 5.85 -26.02 -27.44
C LEU A 198 5.76 -26.35 -28.93
N GLY A 199 4.83 -25.71 -29.65
CA GLY A 199 4.73 -25.82 -31.11
C GLY A 199 6.01 -25.37 -31.80
N SER A 200 6.64 -24.28 -31.35
CA SER A 200 7.91 -23.79 -31.89
C SER A 200 9.08 -24.76 -31.62
N VAL A 201 9.09 -25.45 -30.47
CA VAL A 201 10.13 -26.45 -30.13
C VAL A 201 9.90 -27.75 -30.91
N ILE A 202 8.66 -28.21 -31.06
CA ILE A 202 8.32 -29.37 -31.90
C ILE A 202 8.62 -29.10 -33.38
N THR A 203 8.39 -27.87 -33.85
CA THR A 203 8.74 -27.48 -35.23
C THR A 203 10.26 -27.40 -35.42
N ARG A 204 11.03 -27.08 -34.38
CA ARG A 204 12.51 -27.13 -34.39
C ARG A 204 13.07 -28.56 -34.32
N LEU A 205 12.28 -29.53 -33.87
CA LEU A 205 12.64 -30.95 -33.82
C LEU A 205 12.15 -31.75 -35.04
N ARG A 206 11.53 -31.11 -36.05
CA ARG A 206 11.22 -31.77 -37.32
C ARG A 206 12.52 -32.08 -38.10
N PRO A 207 12.81 -33.34 -38.45
CA PRO A 207 14.06 -33.74 -39.12
C PRO A 207 14.22 -33.21 -40.55
N ASP A 208 13.14 -32.74 -41.18
CA ASP A 208 13.12 -32.47 -42.62
C ASP A 208 13.80 -31.18 -43.07
N ARG A 209 14.30 -30.35 -42.15
CA ARG A 209 15.07 -29.14 -42.50
C ARG A 209 16.59 -29.36 -42.52
N ALA A 210 17.07 -30.54 -42.16
CA ALA A 210 18.50 -30.85 -42.13
C ALA A 210 19.04 -31.49 -43.42
N LEU A 211 18.18 -31.83 -44.41
CA LEU A 211 18.60 -32.56 -45.61
C LEU A 211 18.05 -32.00 -46.95
N SER A 212 17.64 -30.73 -47.04
CA SER A 212 17.42 -30.11 -48.35
C SER A 212 18.74 -29.66 -48.99
N PHE A 213 19.53 -30.62 -49.47
CA PHE A 213 20.53 -30.38 -50.50
C PHE A 213 19.80 -30.07 -51.81
N THR A 214 19.66 -28.80 -52.17
CA THR A 214 19.47 -28.42 -53.58
C THR A 214 20.15 -27.09 -53.83
N SER A 215 21.04 -27.12 -54.82
CA SER A 215 22.00 -26.12 -55.27
C SER A 215 21.46 -24.69 -55.40
N GLN A 216 22.20 -23.72 -54.88
CA GLN A 216 22.09 -22.31 -55.25
C GLN A 216 22.41 -22.12 -56.74
N PRO A 217 21.53 -21.50 -57.57
CA PRO A 217 21.96 -20.85 -58.80
C PRO A 217 22.44 -19.42 -58.49
N VAL A 218 23.68 -19.14 -58.88
CA VAL A 218 24.37 -17.85 -58.77
C VAL A 218 23.58 -16.73 -59.49
N PRO A 219 23.20 -15.63 -58.82
CA PRO A 219 22.68 -14.46 -59.51
C PRO A 219 23.82 -13.65 -60.15
N ARG A 220 23.82 -13.63 -61.49
CA ARG A 220 24.65 -12.77 -62.35
C ARG A 220 24.51 -11.29 -61.97
N ASN A 221 25.66 -10.62 -61.89
CA ASN A 221 25.81 -9.16 -61.87
C ASN A 221 24.91 -8.46 -62.91
N LYS A 222 24.12 -7.51 -62.43
CA LYS A 222 23.57 -6.40 -63.24
C LYS A 222 23.79 -5.09 -62.47
N PHE A 223 25.03 -4.61 -62.49
CA PHE A 223 25.25 -3.17 -62.41
C PHE A 223 25.06 -2.62 -63.83
N LYS A 224 23.93 -1.96 -64.04
CA LYS A 224 23.74 -1.01 -65.13
C LYS A 224 22.70 -0.01 -64.68
N ASP A 225 23.15 0.97 -63.90
CA ASP A 225 22.46 2.25 -63.78
C ASP A 225 22.96 3.20 -64.86
N MET A 226 22.00 4.00 -65.33
CA MET A 226 22.16 5.19 -66.15
C MET A 226 22.89 6.30 -65.37
#